data_AF-A0A367ZRF2-F1
#
_entry.id   AF-A0A367ZRF2-F1
#
_cell.length_a   1.000
_cell.length_b   1.000
_cell.length_c   1.000
_cell.angle_alpha   90.00
_cell.angle_beta   90.00
_cell.angle_gamma   90.00
#
_symmetry.space_group_name_H-M   'P 1'
#
loop_
_entity.id
_entity.type
_entity.pdbx_description
1 polymer ?
#
loop_
_entity_poly.entity_id
_entity_poly.type
_entity_poly.pdbx_seq_one_letter_code
_entity_poly.pdbx_strand_id
1 'polypeptide(L)'
;MHSRALLATLSFLLVVGLYLPLGAPAAQEAIPGYPFLPLTAANVRAFSRQVEAEAKAMTAFLEQKYGDDRDKIERNPELTAYRKLLHDLQEIGARLAKGETGDDLARAFTRAQRLHYAIKASGEDAPTEPRWKRRLAMGTNIALGPLLLQVPNVYFPPMRLGARGAAKEAARLYRPEKPGVPVTREELAEMTALEVSRLQPAPDHPALAPEPPGDRFGAFLAEQTRLIQALGKKTRTFDFAYARRILYYDELKEDATSPKITAKDRYGQKWKVKWGDEVHTDVALTRLYIDLGGTCTDLKFYAGPGETILILDPPGKKAGGIRTWADLAAALLRSKFQFHADRYLLPAPVLKAPDGTILGTGQVDAAMIERESLDPKYLGAYFVKFKEAQLSFYNPALRRLGGAALGNVGAVEDRVARGSLVFNAWIKNKDMKDDNSRVGLLFNPDTGSFDRCVEFQSDLGCSLGSLRSSGELNAFEKSFVVYHTTSINFTMRPLYIPKAWQACTWADARWMALRIARLRRADLERAFSECGWPPFVQKVAVERLLHRRNELVEAFRLEEDGIKPIPCDPDFDFAVTTKQGRDFPVRRGQIQADSRLVQELEATVHPEGLAEVISRKHD
;
A
#
# COMPACT_ATOMS: atom_id res chain seq x y z
N MET A 1 -34.13 23.19 -22.18
CA MET A 1 -33.90 22.83 -20.75
C MET A 1 -32.54 22.16 -20.49
N HIS A 2 -31.97 21.38 -21.42
CA HIS A 2 -30.67 20.71 -21.20
C HIS A 2 -29.45 21.63 -21.04
N SER A 3 -29.34 22.77 -21.73
CA SER A 3 -28.20 23.69 -21.54
C SER A 3 -28.15 24.35 -20.15
N ARG A 4 -29.31 24.64 -19.54
CA ARG A 4 -29.35 25.25 -18.20
C ARG A 4 -28.98 24.24 -17.11
N ALA A 5 -29.37 22.97 -17.27
CA ALA A 5 -28.92 21.88 -16.40
C ALA A 5 -27.41 21.65 -16.53
N LEU A 6 -26.87 21.65 -17.76
CA LEU A 6 -25.42 21.49 -17.99
C LEU A 6 -24.60 22.62 -17.36
N LEU A 7 -25.04 23.87 -17.53
CA LEU A 7 -24.40 25.06 -16.92
C LEU A 7 -24.50 25.03 -15.39
N ALA A 8 -25.65 24.67 -14.82
CA ALA A 8 -25.81 24.54 -13.37
C ALA A 8 -24.91 23.44 -12.78
N THR A 9 -24.79 22.29 -13.45
CA THR A 9 -23.87 21.21 -13.05
C THR A 9 -22.42 21.65 -13.18
N LEU A 10 -22.03 22.37 -14.24
CA LEU A 10 -20.67 22.90 -14.40
C LEU A 10 -20.32 23.94 -13.32
N SER A 11 -21.26 24.84 -13.00
CA SER A 11 -21.09 25.84 -11.94
C SER A 11 -21.01 25.18 -10.56
N PHE A 12 -21.84 24.16 -10.30
CA PHE A 12 -21.79 23.38 -9.06
C PHE A 12 -20.47 22.60 -8.93
N LEU A 13 -19.98 22.00 -10.01
CA LEU A 13 -18.67 21.32 -10.07
C LEU A 13 -17.50 22.28 -9.79
N LEU A 14 -17.55 23.49 -10.34
CA LEU A 14 -16.56 24.55 -10.11
C LEU A 14 -16.57 25.01 -8.64
N VAL A 15 -17.76 25.18 -8.04
CA VAL A 15 -17.90 25.62 -6.64
C VAL A 15 -17.47 24.50 -5.68
N VAL A 16 -17.93 23.26 -5.86
CA VAL A 16 -17.52 22.12 -5.02
C VAL A 16 -16.02 21.84 -5.14
N GLY A 17 -15.44 21.96 -6.35
CA GLY A 17 -14.01 21.83 -6.58
C GLY A 17 -13.14 22.92 -5.93
N LEU A 18 -13.71 24.09 -5.64
CA LEU A 18 -13.03 25.20 -4.94
C LEU A 18 -13.03 25.02 -3.41
N TYR A 19 -14.09 24.42 -2.84
CA TYR A 19 -14.23 24.24 -1.39
C TYR A 19 -13.71 22.90 -0.86
N LEU A 20 -13.35 21.95 -1.72
CA LEU A 20 -12.68 20.72 -1.30
C LEU A 20 -11.25 21.05 -0.82
N PRO A 21 -10.93 20.80 0.46
CA PRO A 21 -9.62 21.09 1.05
C PRO A 21 -8.63 19.99 0.63
N LEU A 22 -8.23 20.00 -0.64
CA LEU A 22 -7.35 18.99 -1.22
C LEU A 22 -5.94 19.58 -1.30
N GLY A 23 -5.20 19.40 -0.20
CA GLY A 23 -3.80 19.80 -0.05
C GLY A 23 -2.78 18.74 -0.51
N ALA A 24 -3.21 17.65 -1.16
CA ALA A 24 -2.30 16.57 -1.53
C ALA A 24 -1.61 16.84 -2.88
N PRO A 25 -0.25 16.89 -2.93
CA PRO A 25 0.53 17.13 -4.13
C PRO A 25 0.64 15.93 -5.08
N ALA A 26 -0.06 14.82 -4.85
CA ALA A 26 0.11 13.61 -5.67
C ALA A 26 -0.62 13.67 -7.03
N ALA A 27 0.09 13.27 -8.08
CA ALA A 27 -0.41 13.14 -9.46
C ALA A 27 -0.92 11.71 -9.72
N GLN A 28 -1.81 11.56 -10.72
CA GLN A 28 -2.29 10.23 -11.12
C GLN A 28 -1.16 9.39 -11.73
N GLU A 29 -0.40 10.00 -12.65
CA GLU A 29 0.86 9.48 -13.19
C GLU A 29 2.00 10.18 -12.45
N ALA A 30 2.94 9.43 -11.88
CA ALA A 30 4.11 10.01 -11.21
C ALA A 30 5.03 10.78 -12.17
N ILE A 31 5.15 10.33 -13.42
CA ILE A 31 5.84 11.06 -14.51
C ILE A 31 4.87 11.24 -15.69
N PRO A 32 4.14 12.37 -15.74
CA PRO A 32 3.19 12.64 -16.80
C PRO A 32 3.85 12.60 -18.19
N GLY A 33 3.25 11.85 -19.12
CA GLY A 33 3.71 11.83 -20.52
C GLY A 33 5.03 11.08 -20.76
N TYR A 34 5.44 10.21 -19.83
CA TYR A 34 6.62 9.37 -20.01
C TYR A 34 6.55 8.54 -21.33
N PRO A 35 7.58 8.58 -22.19
CA PRO A 35 7.57 7.91 -23.49
C PRO A 35 7.73 6.39 -23.35
N PHE A 36 6.91 5.62 -24.06
CA PHE A 36 7.10 4.18 -24.23
C PHE A 36 7.83 3.89 -25.54
N LEU A 37 8.95 3.17 -25.46
CA LEU A 37 9.76 2.79 -26.61
C LEU A 37 9.53 1.31 -26.93
N PRO A 38 9.15 0.95 -28.18
CA PRO A 38 9.09 -0.45 -28.59
C PRO A 38 10.50 -1.04 -28.65
N LEU A 39 10.62 -2.36 -28.53
CA LEU A 39 11.90 -3.06 -28.65
C LEU A 39 12.44 -2.93 -30.08
N THR A 40 13.49 -2.15 -30.24
CA THR A 40 14.35 -2.15 -31.43
C THR A 40 15.79 -1.93 -31.00
N ALA A 41 16.77 -2.41 -31.79
CA ALA A 41 18.17 -2.17 -31.49
C ALA A 41 18.51 -0.67 -31.43
N ALA A 42 17.85 0.16 -32.25
CA ALA A 42 18.00 1.61 -32.22
C ALA A 42 17.47 2.21 -30.90
N ASN A 43 16.29 1.79 -30.45
CA ASN A 43 15.68 2.27 -29.22
C ASN A 43 16.48 1.84 -27.99
N VAL A 44 16.95 0.59 -27.93
CA VAL A 44 17.79 0.11 -26.80
C VAL A 44 19.08 0.93 -26.72
N ARG A 45 19.75 1.21 -27.84
CA ARG A 45 20.96 2.05 -27.87
C ARG A 45 20.68 3.51 -27.47
N ALA A 46 19.59 4.09 -27.99
CA ALA A 46 19.22 5.46 -27.64
C ALA A 46 18.89 5.58 -26.15
N PHE A 47 18.13 4.62 -25.62
CA PHE A 47 17.74 4.56 -24.22
C PHE A 47 18.96 4.30 -23.30
N SER A 48 19.87 3.40 -23.66
CA SER A 48 21.13 3.18 -22.91
C SER A 48 21.93 4.46 -22.77
N ARG A 49 22.16 5.20 -23.87
CA ARG A 49 22.90 6.47 -23.84
C ARG A 49 22.23 7.52 -22.97
N GLN A 50 20.89 7.59 -22.99
CA GLN A 50 20.15 8.46 -22.09
C GLN A 50 20.40 8.08 -20.63
N VAL A 51 20.21 6.80 -20.29
CA VAL A 51 20.40 6.29 -18.92
C VAL A 51 21.83 6.49 -18.43
N GLU A 52 22.85 6.29 -19.29
CA GLU A 52 24.26 6.54 -18.97
C GLU A 52 24.51 8.01 -18.61
N ALA A 53 23.96 8.94 -19.41
CA ALA A 53 24.10 10.37 -19.15
C ALA A 53 23.43 10.77 -17.82
N GLU A 54 22.24 10.24 -17.54
CA GLU A 54 21.51 10.50 -16.30
C GLU A 54 22.19 9.87 -15.08
N ALA A 55 22.73 8.67 -15.19
CA ALA A 55 23.51 8.02 -14.14
C ALA A 55 24.78 8.80 -13.80
N LYS A 56 25.46 9.36 -14.82
CA LYS A 56 26.63 10.24 -14.64
C LYS A 56 26.22 11.55 -13.94
N ALA A 57 25.11 12.16 -14.35
CA ALA A 57 24.60 13.37 -13.71
C ALA A 57 24.22 13.13 -12.24
N MET A 58 23.57 12.00 -11.95
CA MET A 58 23.24 11.59 -10.58
C MET A 58 24.51 11.37 -9.75
N THR A 59 25.52 10.71 -10.30
CA THR A 59 26.81 10.51 -9.61
C THR A 59 27.45 11.85 -9.26
N ALA A 60 27.55 12.77 -10.22
CA ALA A 60 28.11 14.10 -9.99
C ALA A 60 27.32 14.90 -8.94
N PHE A 61 25.98 14.82 -8.97
CA PHE A 61 25.12 15.44 -7.96
C PHE A 61 25.38 14.86 -6.56
N LEU A 62 25.50 13.54 -6.44
CA LEU A 62 25.75 12.87 -5.16
C LEU A 62 27.16 13.18 -4.62
N GLU A 63 28.17 13.22 -5.49
CA GLU A 63 29.53 13.66 -5.15
C GLU A 63 29.54 15.12 -4.66
N GLN A 64 28.79 16.00 -5.33
CA GLN A 64 28.63 17.38 -4.87
C GLN A 64 27.91 17.47 -3.51
N LYS A 65 26.86 16.66 -3.31
CA LYS A 65 26.02 16.69 -2.09
C LYS A 65 26.70 16.07 -0.88
N TYR A 66 27.48 15.01 -1.08
CA TYR A 66 28.05 14.21 0.01
C TYR A 66 29.58 14.26 0.11
N GLY A 67 30.25 14.95 -0.82
CA GLY A 67 31.71 15.04 -0.86
C GLY A 67 32.35 13.64 -0.98
N ASP A 68 33.33 13.36 -0.12
CA ASP A 68 34.09 12.12 -0.13
C ASP A 68 33.41 10.94 0.60
N ASP A 69 32.15 11.08 1.06
CA ASP A 69 31.41 10.00 1.72
C ASP A 69 30.91 8.96 0.69
N ARG A 70 31.86 8.16 0.19
CA ARG A 70 31.63 7.13 -0.84
C ARG A 70 30.56 6.13 -0.44
N ASP A 71 30.51 5.75 0.84
CA ASP A 71 29.50 4.83 1.37
C ASP A 71 28.07 5.36 1.18
N LYS A 72 27.84 6.66 1.41
CA LYS A 72 26.52 7.27 1.18
C LYS A 72 26.16 7.33 -0.30
N ILE A 73 27.14 7.67 -1.15
CA ILE A 73 26.95 7.74 -2.60
C ILE A 73 26.62 6.35 -3.16
N GLU A 74 27.41 5.34 -2.81
CA GLU A 74 27.21 3.97 -3.30
C GLU A 74 25.92 3.32 -2.81
N ARG A 75 25.44 3.72 -1.62
CA ARG A 75 24.17 3.21 -1.07
C ARG A 75 22.94 3.98 -1.53
N ASN A 76 23.11 5.03 -2.33
CA ASN A 76 21.98 5.78 -2.88
C ASN A 76 21.07 4.85 -3.73
N PRO A 77 19.75 4.80 -3.45
CA PRO A 77 18.82 3.93 -4.17
C PRO A 77 18.79 4.18 -5.68
N GLU A 78 18.75 5.43 -6.12
CA GLU A 78 18.69 5.82 -7.52
C GLU A 78 19.94 5.40 -8.29
N LEU A 79 21.12 5.67 -7.74
CA LEU A 79 22.40 5.28 -8.35
C LEU A 79 22.53 3.75 -8.44
N THR A 80 22.10 3.04 -7.39
CA THR A 80 22.04 1.56 -7.41
C THR A 80 21.14 1.07 -8.54
N ALA A 81 19.98 1.71 -8.71
CA ALA A 81 19.03 1.35 -9.75
C ALA A 81 19.52 1.69 -11.16
N TYR A 82 20.20 2.81 -11.36
CA TYR A 82 20.87 3.12 -12.62
C TYR A 82 21.91 2.06 -13.00
N ARG A 83 22.73 1.60 -12.04
CA ARG A 83 23.72 0.54 -12.30
C ARG A 83 23.06 -0.76 -12.75
N LYS A 84 21.99 -1.20 -12.05
CA LYS A 84 21.20 -2.37 -12.45
C LYS A 84 20.58 -2.19 -13.84
N LEU A 85 19.99 -1.02 -14.09
CA LEU A 85 19.36 -0.70 -15.37
C LEU A 85 20.35 -0.76 -16.54
N LEU A 86 21.55 -0.19 -16.36
CA LEU A 86 22.61 -0.24 -17.39
C LEU A 86 23.08 -1.66 -17.66
N HIS A 87 23.24 -2.48 -16.62
CA HIS A 87 23.54 -3.90 -16.77
C HIS A 87 22.47 -4.62 -17.60
N ASP A 88 21.19 -4.40 -17.28
CA ASP A 88 20.07 -5.01 -18.01
C ASP A 88 20.03 -4.58 -19.48
N LEU A 89 20.27 -3.29 -19.75
CA LEU A 89 20.31 -2.77 -21.12
C LEU A 89 21.49 -3.33 -21.92
N GLN A 90 22.64 -3.54 -21.28
CA GLN A 90 23.79 -4.20 -21.90
C GLN A 90 23.46 -5.65 -22.25
N GLU A 91 22.83 -6.40 -21.35
CA GLU A 91 22.40 -7.78 -21.61
C GLU A 91 21.40 -7.84 -22.77
N ILE A 92 20.38 -6.97 -22.74
CA ILE A 92 19.39 -6.86 -23.82
C ILE A 92 20.06 -6.54 -25.16
N GLY A 93 20.99 -5.59 -25.16
CA GLY A 93 21.76 -5.19 -26.35
C GLY A 93 22.62 -6.33 -26.90
N ALA A 94 23.28 -7.09 -26.02
CA ALA A 94 24.09 -8.25 -26.41
C ALA A 94 23.25 -9.37 -27.02
N ARG A 95 22.07 -9.63 -26.46
CA ARG A 95 21.11 -10.62 -27.00
C ARG A 95 20.57 -10.19 -28.37
N LEU A 96 20.19 -8.92 -28.53
CA LEU A 96 19.81 -8.35 -29.82
C LEU A 96 20.92 -8.48 -30.87
N ALA A 97 22.17 -8.24 -30.49
CA ALA A 97 23.33 -8.37 -31.39
C ALA A 97 23.56 -9.83 -31.86
N LYS A 98 23.13 -10.82 -31.05
CA LYS A 98 23.12 -12.24 -31.42
C LYS A 98 21.91 -12.64 -32.28
N GLY A 99 21.04 -11.69 -32.62
CA GLY A 99 19.83 -11.94 -33.40
C GLY A 99 18.66 -12.47 -32.58
N GLU A 100 18.76 -12.50 -31.25
CA GLU A 100 17.61 -12.85 -30.41
C GLU A 100 16.52 -11.80 -30.57
N THR A 101 15.30 -12.26 -30.83
CA THR A 101 14.10 -11.44 -30.94
C THR A 101 12.95 -12.13 -30.21
N GLY A 102 11.88 -11.40 -29.92
CA GLY A 102 10.66 -11.96 -29.34
C GLY A 102 10.23 -11.32 -28.02
N ASP A 103 9.16 -11.89 -27.47
CA ASP A 103 8.39 -11.31 -26.36
C ASP A 103 9.17 -11.21 -25.05
N ASP A 104 10.09 -12.16 -24.79
CA ASP A 104 10.90 -12.16 -23.58
C ASP A 104 11.85 -10.96 -23.54
N LEU A 105 12.47 -10.62 -24.67
CA LEU A 105 13.36 -9.48 -24.78
C LEU A 105 12.58 -8.16 -24.75
N ALA A 106 11.39 -8.13 -25.35
CA ALA A 106 10.49 -6.98 -25.30
C ALA A 106 10.00 -6.73 -23.86
N ARG A 107 9.75 -7.81 -23.11
CA ARG A 107 9.42 -7.78 -21.68
C ARG A 107 10.58 -7.27 -20.84
N ALA A 108 11.79 -7.78 -21.05
CA ALA A 108 12.98 -7.28 -20.37
C ALA A 108 13.16 -5.76 -20.60
N PHE A 109 12.99 -5.30 -21.85
CA PHE A 109 13.07 -3.87 -22.17
C PHE A 109 11.91 -3.05 -21.59
N THR A 110 10.70 -3.61 -21.50
CA THR A 110 9.58 -2.97 -20.80
C THR A 110 9.90 -2.80 -19.32
N ARG A 111 10.42 -3.85 -18.64
CA ARG A 111 10.83 -3.80 -17.23
C ARG A 111 11.95 -2.78 -16.99
N ALA A 112 12.93 -2.70 -17.88
CA ALA A 112 13.97 -1.68 -17.85
C ALA A 112 13.38 -0.26 -17.90
N GLN A 113 12.41 -0.02 -18.80
CA GLN A 113 11.71 1.27 -18.86
C GLN A 113 10.86 1.54 -17.61
N ARG A 114 10.25 0.53 -16.99
CA ARG A 114 9.49 0.68 -15.72
C ARG A 114 10.41 1.04 -14.55
N LEU A 115 11.60 0.43 -14.49
CA LEU A 115 12.60 0.79 -13.49
C LEU A 115 13.06 2.24 -13.69
N HIS A 116 13.33 2.65 -14.92
CA HIS A 116 13.68 4.05 -15.22
C HIS A 116 12.57 5.02 -14.85
N TYR A 117 11.30 4.71 -15.15
CA TYR A 117 10.15 5.49 -14.71
C TYR A 117 10.15 5.70 -13.20
N ALA A 118 10.41 4.64 -12.42
CA ALA A 118 10.45 4.74 -10.97
C ALA A 118 11.66 5.52 -10.42
N ILE A 119 12.81 5.47 -11.10
CA ILE A 119 13.97 6.31 -10.77
C ILE A 119 13.63 7.78 -11.01
N LYS A 120 13.00 8.11 -12.14
CA LYS A 120 12.53 9.48 -12.41
C LYS A 120 11.51 9.94 -11.37
N ALA A 121 10.58 9.05 -11.00
CA ALA A 121 9.54 9.33 -10.01
C ALA A 121 10.05 9.48 -8.58
N SER A 122 11.30 9.10 -8.26
CA SER A 122 11.89 9.37 -6.94
C SER A 122 12.61 10.72 -6.86
N GLY A 123 12.91 11.35 -8.00
CA GLY A 123 13.62 12.63 -8.04
C GLY A 123 12.79 13.79 -7.49
N GLU A 124 13.47 14.73 -6.82
CA GLU A 124 12.84 15.96 -6.28
C GLU A 124 12.24 16.85 -7.39
N ASP A 125 12.78 16.77 -8.61
CA ASP A 125 12.33 17.51 -9.80
C ASP A 125 11.27 16.79 -10.64
N ALA A 126 10.66 15.71 -10.11
CA ALA A 126 9.62 15.00 -10.84
C ALA A 126 8.49 15.97 -11.24
N PRO A 127 8.12 16.04 -12.54
CA PRO A 127 7.12 16.99 -13.01
C PRO A 127 5.79 16.74 -12.30
N THR A 128 5.35 17.71 -11.50
CA THR A 128 4.07 17.60 -10.80
C THR A 128 2.92 18.01 -11.72
N GLU A 129 1.87 17.18 -11.76
CA GLU A 129 0.67 17.53 -12.50
C GLU A 129 0.09 18.88 -11.98
N PRO A 130 -0.30 19.81 -12.86
CA PRO A 130 -0.87 21.09 -12.44
C PRO A 130 -2.05 20.90 -11.47
N ARG A 131 -2.06 21.65 -10.36
CA ARG A 131 -3.07 21.51 -9.28
C ARG A 131 -4.51 21.57 -9.79
N TRP A 132 -4.79 22.40 -10.80
CA TRP A 132 -6.14 22.56 -11.35
C TRP A 132 -6.62 21.32 -12.13
N LYS A 133 -5.73 20.64 -12.88
CA LYS A 133 -6.08 19.39 -13.60
C LYS A 133 -6.47 18.31 -12.60
N ARG A 134 -5.72 18.18 -11.52
CA ARG A 134 -6.00 17.26 -10.43
C ARG A 134 -7.32 17.55 -9.73
N ARG A 135 -7.59 18.81 -9.39
CA ARG A 135 -8.88 19.20 -8.78
C ARG A 135 -10.05 18.92 -9.70
N LEU A 136 -9.90 19.14 -11.00
CA LEU A 136 -10.93 18.82 -11.99
C LEU A 136 -11.16 17.30 -12.10
N ALA A 137 -10.10 16.51 -12.19
CA ALA A 137 -10.19 15.04 -12.24
C ALA A 137 -10.82 14.46 -10.97
N MET A 138 -10.39 14.89 -9.78
CA MET A 138 -10.99 14.45 -8.51
C MET A 138 -12.44 14.93 -8.37
N GLY A 139 -12.72 16.20 -8.69
CA GLY A 139 -14.05 16.78 -8.57
C GLY A 139 -15.06 16.09 -9.48
N THR A 140 -14.66 15.77 -10.72
CA THR A 140 -15.48 14.99 -11.65
C THR A 140 -15.73 13.57 -11.15
N ASN A 141 -14.71 12.88 -10.63
CA ASN A 141 -14.85 11.54 -10.04
C ASN A 141 -15.78 11.53 -8.81
N ILE A 142 -15.75 12.57 -7.97
CA ILE A 142 -16.59 12.66 -6.76
C ILE A 142 -18.05 13.01 -7.10
N ALA A 143 -18.26 13.95 -8.04
CA ALA A 143 -19.57 14.54 -8.30
C ALA A 143 -20.46 13.69 -9.21
N LEU A 144 -19.89 12.81 -10.05
CA LEU A 144 -20.66 11.93 -10.94
C LEU A 144 -21.23 10.68 -10.23
N GLY A 145 -21.22 10.64 -8.90
CA GLY A 145 -21.72 9.51 -8.10
C GLY A 145 -20.63 8.47 -7.81
N PRO A 146 -20.96 7.29 -7.23
CA PRO A 146 -20.02 6.18 -7.19
C PRO A 146 -19.57 5.87 -8.62
N LEU A 147 -18.27 5.97 -8.87
CA LEU A 147 -17.74 5.67 -10.18
C LEU A 147 -17.84 4.15 -10.33
N LEU A 148 -18.82 3.72 -11.12
CA LEU A 148 -18.99 2.33 -11.49
C LEU A 148 -17.78 1.95 -12.32
N LEU A 149 -16.77 1.35 -11.69
CA LEU A 149 -15.62 0.81 -12.41
C LEU A 149 -16.15 -0.41 -13.18
N GLN A 150 -16.17 -0.27 -14.49
CA GLN A 150 -16.84 -1.22 -15.37
C GLN A 150 -15.84 -2.23 -15.90
N VAL A 151 -16.18 -3.50 -15.75
CA VAL A 151 -15.57 -4.59 -16.51
C VAL A 151 -16.62 -5.07 -17.51
N PRO A 152 -16.26 -5.28 -18.80
CA PRO A 152 -17.20 -5.84 -19.77
C PRO A 152 -17.79 -7.16 -19.24
N ASN A 153 -19.12 -7.29 -19.28
CA ASN A 153 -19.75 -8.57 -19.00
C ASN A 153 -19.65 -9.42 -20.27
N VAL A 154 -19.17 -10.65 -20.13
CA VAL A 154 -19.14 -11.60 -21.24
C VAL A 154 -20.41 -12.44 -21.12
N TYR A 155 -21.44 -12.08 -21.87
CA TYR A 155 -22.74 -12.77 -21.86
C TYR A 155 -22.63 -14.25 -22.28
N PHE A 156 -21.61 -14.59 -23.09
CA PHE A 156 -21.28 -15.95 -23.49
C PHE A 156 -19.79 -16.25 -23.29
N PRO A 157 -19.33 -16.54 -22.05
CA PRO A 157 -17.94 -16.86 -21.77
C PRO A 157 -17.34 -17.98 -22.64
N PRO A 158 -18.11 -19.00 -23.09
CA PRO A 158 -17.59 -20.05 -23.98
C PRO A 158 -17.31 -19.64 -25.44
N MET A 159 -17.59 -18.40 -25.83
CA MET A 159 -17.29 -17.95 -27.20
C MET A 159 -15.81 -17.62 -27.34
N ARG A 160 -15.20 -18.03 -28.46
CA ARG A 160 -13.82 -17.67 -28.81
C ARG A 160 -13.69 -16.16 -28.95
N LEU A 161 -12.56 -15.60 -28.49
CA LEU A 161 -12.32 -14.16 -28.50
C LEU A 161 -12.18 -13.57 -29.91
N GLY A 162 -11.60 -14.35 -30.84
CA GLY A 162 -11.15 -13.86 -32.14
C GLY A 162 -10.03 -12.82 -32.04
N ALA A 163 -9.48 -12.40 -33.18
CA ALA A 163 -8.31 -11.50 -33.21
C ALA A 163 -8.55 -10.16 -32.49
N ARG A 164 -9.76 -9.59 -32.61
CA ARG A 164 -10.11 -8.32 -31.95
C ARG A 164 -10.22 -8.46 -30.43
N GLY A 165 -10.75 -9.57 -29.92
CA GLY A 165 -10.82 -9.85 -28.49
C GLY A 165 -9.43 -10.11 -27.93
N ALA A 166 -8.65 -10.97 -28.59
CA ALA A 166 -7.27 -11.28 -28.23
C ALA A 166 -6.37 -10.04 -28.17
N ALA A 167 -6.57 -9.05 -29.03
CA ALA A 167 -5.82 -7.79 -29.01
C ALA A 167 -6.10 -6.92 -27.76
N LYS A 168 -7.25 -7.09 -27.11
CA LYS A 168 -7.63 -6.37 -25.88
C LYS A 168 -7.11 -7.07 -24.61
N GLU A 169 -6.83 -8.36 -24.68
CA GLU A 169 -6.32 -9.14 -23.56
C GLU A 169 -4.93 -8.68 -23.12
N ALA A 170 -4.59 -8.95 -21.85
CA ALA A 170 -3.24 -8.76 -21.35
C ALA A 170 -2.24 -9.55 -22.21
N ALA A 171 -1.04 -9.01 -22.39
CA ALA A 171 0.03 -9.68 -23.14
C ALA A 171 0.76 -10.67 -22.23
N ARG A 172 1.53 -11.59 -22.84
CA ARG A 172 2.52 -12.43 -22.12
C ARG A 172 1.89 -13.22 -20.98
N LEU A 173 0.83 -13.92 -21.31
CA LEU A 173 0.11 -14.81 -20.41
C LEU A 173 0.69 -16.22 -20.53
N TYR A 174 0.79 -16.93 -19.43
CA TYR A 174 1.42 -18.24 -19.37
C TYR A 174 0.43 -19.30 -18.91
N ARG A 175 0.54 -20.48 -19.50
CA ARG A 175 -0.18 -21.65 -19.01
C ARG A 175 0.51 -22.14 -17.73
N PRO A 176 -0.22 -22.44 -16.64
CA PRO A 176 0.39 -22.94 -15.40
C PRO A 176 1.32 -24.14 -15.60
N GLU A 177 0.96 -25.04 -16.52
CA GLU A 177 1.69 -26.25 -16.87
C GLU A 177 2.90 -26.01 -17.82
N LYS A 178 3.00 -24.82 -18.42
CA LYS A 178 4.10 -24.42 -19.32
C LYS A 178 4.57 -22.99 -19.02
N PRO A 179 5.16 -22.75 -17.82
CA PRO A 179 5.49 -21.41 -17.34
C PRO A 179 6.58 -20.69 -18.17
N GLY A 180 7.31 -21.41 -19.03
CA GLY A 180 8.38 -20.85 -19.87
C GLY A 180 7.95 -20.38 -21.26
N VAL A 181 6.70 -20.63 -21.69
CA VAL A 181 6.24 -20.28 -23.04
C VAL A 181 4.98 -19.43 -22.97
N PRO A 182 5.01 -18.16 -23.39
CA PRO A 182 3.82 -17.32 -23.40
C PRO A 182 2.83 -17.78 -24.46
N VAL A 183 1.55 -17.57 -24.20
CA VAL A 183 0.46 -17.79 -25.16
C VAL A 183 0.49 -16.68 -26.22
N THR A 184 0.51 -17.04 -27.50
CA THR A 184 0.53 -16.06 -28.60
C THR A 184 -0.82 -15.37 -28.78
N ARG A 185 -0.86 -14.27 -29.55
CA ARG A 185 -2.13 -13.58 -29.85
C ARG A 185 -3.07 -14.44 -30.68
N GLU A 186 -2.54 -15.27 -31.57
CA GLU A 186 -3.29 -16.23 -32.39
C GLU A 186 -3.89 -17.31 -31.50
N GLU A 187 -3.10 -17.85 -30.56
CA GLU A 187 -3.63 -18.80 -29.56
C GLU A 187 -4.72 -18.15 -28.69
N LEU A 188 -4.51 -16.92 -28.20
CA LEU A 188 -5.53 -16.19 -27.44
C LEU A 188 -6.81 -15.95 -28.24
N ALA A 189 -6.72 -15.76 -29.56
CA ALA A 189 -7.89 -15.58 -30.42
C ALA A 189 -8.77 -16.84 -30.50
N GLU A 190 -8.15 -18.02 -30.39
CA GLU A 190 -8.85 -19.30 -30.37
C GLU A 190 -9.36 -19.70 -28.98
N MET A 191 -8.90 -19.01 -27.93
CA MET A 191 -9.35 -19.22 -26.57
C MET A 191 -10.65 -18.46 -26.27
N THR A 192 -11.37 -18.96 -25.29
CA THR A 192 -12.50 -18.31 -24.64
C THR A 192 -12.03 -17.38 -23.52
N ALA A 193 -12.86 -16.42 -23.11
CA ALA A 193 -12.53 -15.55 -21.98
C ALA A 193 -12.29 -16.35 -20.68
N LEU A 194 -13.02 -17.47 -20.51
CA LEU A 194 -12.85 -18.39 -19.39
C LEU A 194 -11.46 -19.03 -19.38
N GLU A 195 -11.01 -19.57 -20.52
CA GLU A 195 -9.68 -20.16 -20.63
C GLU A 195 -8.57 -19.11 -20.43
N VAL A 196 -8.73 -17.90 -20.99
CA VAL A 196 -7.77 -16.80 -20.80
C VAL A 196 -7.65 -16.40 -19.34
N SER A 197 -8.75 -16.43 -18.57
CA SER A 197 -8.74 -16.12 -17.14
C SER A 197 -7.94 -17.13 -16.28
N ARG A 198 -7.71 -18.34 -16.79
CA ARG A 198 -6.92 -19.39 -16.11
C ARG A 198 -5.41 -19.25 -16.32
N LEU A 199 -5.01 -18.52 -17.35
CA LEU A 199 -3.60 -18.19 -17.58
C LEU A 199 -3.04 -17.35 -16.42
N GLN A 200 -1.72 -17.31 -16.28
CA GLN A 200 -1.01 -16.56 -15.24
C GLN A 200 -0.13 -15.47 -15.85
N PRO A 201 0.19 -14.41 -15.10
CA PRO A 201 1.32 -13.55 -15.44
C PRO A 201 2.63 -14.37 -15.45
N ALA A 202 3.71 -13.75 -15.92
CA ALA A 202 5.03 -14.38 -15.89
C ALA A 202 5.39 -14.88 -14.48
N PRO A 203 6.03 -16.06 -14.35
CA PRO A 203 6.40 -16.61 -13.04
C PRO A 203 7.32 -15.71 -12.20
N ASP A 204 8.11 -14.87 -12.87
CA ASP A 204 9.04 -13.90 -12.30
C ASP A 204 8.45 -12.46 -12.27
N HIS A 205 7.12 -12.33 -12.28
CA HIS A 205 6.47 -11.02 -12.29
C HIS A 205 6.87 -10.21 -11.03
N PRO A 206 7.34 -8.96 -11.18
CA PRO A 206 7.91 -8.22 -10.06
C PRO A 206 6.88 -7.87 -8.98
N ALA A 207 5.59 -7.82 -9.32
CA ALA A 207 4.51 -7.44 -8.40
C ALA A 207 3.79 -8.60 -7.69
N LEU A 208 3.74 -9.78 -8.30
CA LEU A 208 2.90 -10.87 -7.83
C LEU A 208 3.50 -12.22 -8.16
N ALA A 209 3.68 -13.06 -7.15
CA ALA A 209 4.15 -14.43 -7.30
C ALA A 209 3.04 -15.33 -7.90
N PRO A 210 3.40 -16.33 -8.72
CA PRO A 210 2.45 -17.24 -9.36
C PRO A 210 1.79 -18.21 -8.37
N GLU A 211 2.33 -18.32 -7.16
CA GLU A 211 1.86 -19.23 -6.11
C GLU A 211 0.39 -19.00 -5.73
N PRO A 212 -0.34 -20.04 -5.27
CA PRO A 212 -1.70 -19.91 -4.78
C PRO A 212 -1.83 -18.93 -3.59
N PRO A 213 -2.97 -18.24 -3.45
CA PRO A 213 -3.26 -17.45 -2.26
C PRO A 213 -3.39 -18.29 -0.98
N GLY A 214 -3.04 -17.73 0.17
CA GLY A 214 -3.10 -18.40 1.47
C GLY A 214 -2.23 -17.75 2.54
N ASP A 215 -1.96 -18.46 3.64
CA ASP A 215 -1.09 -18.00 4.73
C ASP A 215 0.37 -17.88 4.32
N ARG A 216 0.79 -16.66 3.96
CA ARG A 216 2.13 -16.38 3.44
C ARG A 216 2.89 -15.33 4.25
N PHE A 217 2.19 -14.54 5.04
CA PHE A 217 2.80 -13.43 5.76
C PHE A 217 3.94 -13.87 6.71
N GLY A 218 3.80 -15.01 7.39
CA GLY A 218 4.87 -15.53 8.26
C GLY A 218 6.16 -15.86 7.49
N ALA A 219 6.04 -16.55 6.35
CA ALA A 219 7.18 -16.86 5.48
C ALA A 219 7.80 -15.59 4.88
N PHE A 220 6.97 -14.63 4.47
CA PHE A 220 7.43 -13.33 4.00
C PHE A 220 8.23 -12.58 5.07
N LEU A 221 7.73 -12.52 6.31
CA LEU A 221 8.41 -11.86 7.43
C LEU A 221 9.75 -12.53 7.75
N ALA A 222 9.80 -13.86 7.70
CA ALA A 222 11.04 -14.62 7.88
C ALA A 222 12.05 -14.35 6.76
N GLU A 223 11.60 -14.26 5.50
CA GLU A 223 12.45 -13.87 4.38
C GLU A 223 13.01 -12.45 4.58
N GLN A 224 12.17 -11.47 4.90
CA GLN A 224 12.62 -10.09 5.14
C GLN A 224 13.65 -10.04 6.27
N THR A 225 13.42 -10.77 7.36
CA THR A 225 14.38 -10.88 8.49
C THR A 225 15.73 -11.42 8.01
N ARG A 226 15.74 -12.51 7.25
CA ARG A 226 16.96 -13.11 6.69
C ARG A 226 17.70 -12.13 5.79
N LEU A 227 16.98 -11.41 4.93
CA LEU A 227 17.59 -10.41 4.04
C LEU A 227 18.23 -9.27 4.82
N ILE A 228 17.57 -8.77 5.87
CA ILE A 228 18.10 -7.71 6.74
C ILE A 228 19.35 -8.18 7.49
N GLN A 229 19.33 -9.39 8.01
CA GLN A 229 20.47 -9.99 8.72
C GLN A 229 21.69 -10.18 7.83
N ALA A 230 21.49 -10.36 6.52
CA ALA A 230 22.57 -10.50 5.54
C ALA A 230 23.27 -9.17 5.18
N LEU A 231 22.69 -8.00 5.51
CA LEU A 231 23.25 -6.70 5.10
C LEU A 231 24.50 -6.27 5.87
N GLY A 232 24.73 -6.76 7.08
CA GLY A 232 25.93 -6.40 7.82
C GLY A 232 25.93 -6.75 9.31
N LYS A 233 27.06 -6.46 9.97
CA LYS A 233 27.31 -6.83 11.37
C LYS A 233 26.26 -6.29 12.35
N LYS A 234 25.78 -5.06 12.15
CA LYS A 234 24.78 -4.42 13.03
C LYS A 234 23.39 -5.05 12.93
N THR A 235 23.04 -5.62 11.78
CA THR A 235 21.71 -6.22 11.56
C THR A 235 21.73 -7.74 11.66
N ARG A 236 22.88 -8.38 11.88
CA ARG A 236 23.03 -9.85 11.99
C ARG A 236 22.09 -10.48 13.01
N THR A 237 21.75 -9.76 14.08
CA THR A 237 20.84 -10.20 15.15
C THR A 237 19.50 -9.48 15.09
N PHE A 238 19.14 -8.90 13.93
CA PHE A 238 17.88 -8.20 13.75
C PHE A 238 16.71 -9.13 14.00
N ASP A 239 15.74 -8.65 14.77
CA ASP A 239 14.50 -9.33 15.09
C ASP A 239 13.37 -8.30 15.17
N PHE A 240 12.24 -8.58 14.52
CA PHE A 240 11.12 -7.65 14.45
C PHE A 240 10.43 -7.44 15.80
N ALA A 241 10.30 -8.48 16.62
CA ALA A 241 9.63 -8.38 17.91
C ALA A 241 10.41 -7.44 18.84
N TYR A 242 11.74 -7.47 18.77
CA TYR A 242 12.58 -6.60 19.57
C TYR A 242 12.75 -5.20 18.95
N ALA A 243 12.89 -5.11 17.63
CA ALA A 243 13.06 -3.83 16.92
C ALA A 243 11.86 -2.88 17.13
N ARG A 244 10.64 -3.43 17.21
CA ARG A 244 9.41 -2.62 17.38
C ARG A 244 9.12 -2.18 18.82
N ARG A 245 9.82 -2.74 19.81
CA ARG A 245 9.58 -2.49 21.24
C ARG A 245 10.08 -1.11 21.68
N ILE A 246 11.31 -0.76 21.29
CA ILE A 246 11.96 0.51 21.66
C ILE A 246 12.28 1.30 20.40
N LEU A 247 11.68 2.48 20.29
CA LEU A 247 11.92 3.42 19.22
C LEU A 247 12.47 4.73 19.78
N TYR A 248 13.41 5.35 19.08
CA TYR A 248 13.97 6.65 19.38
C TYR A 248 13.39 7.67 18.41
N TYR A 249 12.83 8.76 18.93
CA TYR A 249 12.35 9.86 18.11
C TYR A 249 13.46 10.38 17.17
N ASP A 250 13.11 10.64 15.91
CA ASP A 250 14.03 11.18 14.90
C ASP A 250 13.52 12.52 14.35
N GLU A 251 12.30 12.52 13.79
CA GLU A 251 11.78 13.65 13.03
C GLU A 251 10.24 13.67 13.01
N LEU A 252 9.65 14.86 13.09
CA LEU A 252 8.22 15.08 12.80
C LEU A 252 8.01 15.24 11.29
N LYS A 253 7.01 14.56 10.72
CA LYS A 253 6.67 14.70 9.30
C LYS A 253 5.52 15.68 9.11
N GLU A 254 5.86 16.95 8.85
CA GLU A 254 4.90 18.05 8.70
C GLU A 254 4.15 18.03 7.35
N ASP A 255 4.72 17.39 6.33
CA ASP A 255 4.25 17.37 4.94
C ASP A 255 3.42 16.12 4.56
N ALA A 256 3.19 15.21 5.49
CA ALA A 256 2.60 13.89 5.23
C ALA A 256 1.09 13.90 4.88
N THR A 257 0.43 12.74 4.79
CA THR A 257 -1.03 12.60 4.59
C THR A 257 -1.81 12.11 5.83
N SER A 258 -1.10 11.83 6.92
CA SER A 258 -1.62 11.45 8.24
C SER A 258 -0.63 11.91 9.32
N PRO A 259 -1.07 12.09 10.58
CA PRO A 259 -0.18 12.42 11.69
C PRO A 259 0.85 11.29 11.86
N LYS A 260 2.13 11.62 11.68
CA LYS A 260 3.21 10.63 11.78
C LYS A 260 4.55 11.26 12.14
N ILE A 261 5.37 10.46 12.82
CA ILE A 261 6.78 10.75 13.08
C ILE A 261 7.65 9.69 12.42
N THR A 262 8.92 10.04 12.22
CA THR A 262 9.99 9.07 11.97
C THR A 262 10.66 8.76 13.30
N ALA A 263 10.98 7.48 13.49
CA ALA A 263 11.74 6.99 14.61
C ALA A 263 12.82 6.02 14.12
N LYS A 264 13.78 5.70 14.99
CA LYS A 264 14.78 4.66 14.75
C LYS A 264 14.66 3.58 15.82
N ASP A 265 14.86 2.33 15.46
CA ASP A 265 15.05 1.29 16.47
C ASP A 265 16.50 1.26 16.98
N ARG A 266 16.77 0.33 17.90
CA ARG A 266 18.10 0.06 18.45
C ARG A 266 19.14 -0.40 17.42
N TYR A 267 18.71 -0.97 16.30
CA TYR A 267 19.58 -1.35 15.18
C TYR A 267 19.85 -0.16 14.25
N GLY A 268 19.30 1.02 14.57
CA GLY A 268 19.37 2.23 13.75
C GLY A 268 18.48 2.18 12.51
N GLN A 269 17.58 1.20 12.40
CA GLN A 269 16.66 1.10 11.26
C GLN A 269 15.51 2.07 11.44
N LYS A 270 15.05 2.64 10.33
CA LYS A 270 14.02 3.68 10.33
C LYS A 270 12.62 3.06 10.38
N TRP A 271 11.77 3.69 11.17
CA TRP A 271 10.35 3.39 11.33
C TRP A 271 9.53 4.65 11.12
N LYS A 272 8.29 4.51 10.66
CA LYS A 272 7.26 5.54 10.82
C LYS A 272 6.28 5.10 11.89
N VAL A 273 5.97 5.98 12.83
CA VAL A 273 4.88 5.80 13.79
C VAL A 273 3.72 6.67 13.31
N LYS A 274 2.57 6.05 13.05
CA LYS A 274 1.36 6.71 12.56
C LYS A 274 0.21 6.53 13.56
N TRP A 275 -0.72 7.48 13.57
CA TRP A 275 -1.98 7.43 14.32
C TRP A 275 -3.17 7.76 13.41
N GLY A 276 -4.38 7.55 13.92
CA GLY A 276 -5.63 7.86 13.25
C GLY A 276 -6.28 6.67 12.54
N ASP A 277 -7.21 6.97 11.64
CA ASP A 277 -8.14 6.05 10.99
C ASP A 277 -7.52 4.94 10.11
N GLU A 278 -6.22 4.97 9.87
CA GLU A 278 -5.50 3.97 9.05
C GLU A 278 -4.76 2.90 9.87
N VAL A 279 -4.73 3.04 11.21
CA VAL A 279 -3.86 2.21 12.08
C VAL A 279 -4.11 0.72 11.88
N HIS A 280 -5.37 0.32 11.82
CA HIS A 280 -5.76 -1.08 11.73
C HIS A 280 -5.80 -1.59 10.28
N THR A 281 -6.34 -0.79 9.38
CA THR A 281 -6.59 -1.18 7.99
C THR A 281 -5.29 -1.42 7.23
N ASP A 282 -4.28 -0.57 7.39
CA ASP A 282 -2.97 -0.74 6.73
C ASP A 282 -2.32 -2.07 7.17
N VAL A 283 -2.44 -2.43 8.46
CA VAL A 283 -1.87 -3.66 9.04
C VAL A 283 -2.55 -4.92 8.49
N ALA A 284 -3.89 -4.95 8.45
CA ALA A 284 -4.64 -6.08 7.92
C ALA A 284 -4.44 -6.26 6.41
N LEU A 285 -4.48 -5.16 5.65
CA LEU A 285 -4.45 -5.21 4.20
C LEU A 285 -3.05 -5.46 3.63
N THR A 286 -2.00 -5.06 4.34
CA THR A 286 -0.63 -5.50 4.04
C THR A 286 -0.50 -7.03 4.10
N ARG A 287 -1.08 -7.68 5.12
CA ARG A 287 -1.08 -9.15 5.24
C ARG A 287 -1.87 -9.78 4.09
N LEU A 288 -3.07 -9.27 3.84
CA LEU A 288 -3.95 -9.76 2.79
C LEU A 288 -3.33 -9.63 1.39
N TYR A 289 -2.60 -8.55 1.12
CA TYR A 289 -1.88 -8.38 -0.14
C TYR A 289 -0.78 -9.43 -0.34
N ILE A 290 0.00 -9.73 0.72
CA ILE A 290 1.00 -10.80 0.70
C ILE A 290 0.34 -12.18 0.52
N ASP A 291 -0.77 -12.41 1.21
CA ASP A 291 -1.53 -13.66 1.12
C ASP A 291 -2.15 -13.87 -0.26
N LEU A 292 -2.42 -12.80 -1.03
CA LEU A 292 -2.81 -12.87 -2.44
C LEU A 292 -1.64 -13.16 -3.40
N GLY A 293 -0.40 -13.13 -2.90
CA GLY A 293 0.82 -13.39 -3.64
C GLY A 293 1.67 -12.15 -3.91
N GLY A 294 1.44 -11.03 -3.22
CA GLY A 294 2.32 -9.87 -3.31
C GLY A 294 3.78 -10.24 -3.03
N THR A 295 4.69 -9.88 -3.93
CA THR A 295 6.12 -10.24 -3.83
C THR A 295 6.88 -9.40 -2.80
N CYS A 296 6.37 -8.20 -2.51
CA CYS A 296 6.95 -7.26 -1.56
C CYS A 296 5.87 -6.33 -1.03
N THR A 297 6.12 -5.65 0.08
CA THR A 297 5.33 -4.53 0.60
C THR A 297 6.07 -3.88 1.76
N ASP A 298 5.69 -2.66 2.15
CA ASP A 298 6.17 -2.06 3.39
C ASP A 298 5.56 -2.82 4.58
N LEU A 299 6.40 -3.39 5.45
CA LEU A 299 5.91 -4.11 6.63
C LEU A 299 5.21 -3.17 7.62
N LYS A 300 3.99 -3.54 8.01
CA LYS A 300 3.13 -2.79 8.93
C LYS A 300 2.78 -3.63 10.16
N PHE A 301 2.89 -3.03 11.32
CA PHE A 301 2.56 -3.64 12.60
C PHE A 301 1.65 -2.74 13.41
N TYR A 302 0.66 -3.34 14.05
CA TYR A 302 -0.04 -2.69 15.16
C TYR A 302 0.87 -2.70 16.40
N ALA A 303 0.84 -1.61 17.14
CA ALA A 303 1.40 -1.50 18.48
C ALA A 303 0.25 -1.11 19.41
N GLY A 304 -0.19 -2.05 20.25
CA GLY A 304 -1.27 -1.84 21.22
C GLY A 304 -0.82 -1.08 22.46
N PRO A 305 -1.67 -1.02 23.50
CA PRO A 305 -1.44 -0.23 24.70
C PRO A 305 -0.08 -0.50 25.36
N GLY A 306 0.84 0.46 25.23
CA GLY A 306 2.18 0.41 25.82
C GLY A 306 3.14 -0.66 25.27
N GLU A 307 2.79 -1.34 24.17
CA GLU A 307 3.65 -2.35 23.54
C GLU A 307 4.94 -1.75 22.95
N THR A 308 4.84 -0.51 22.44
CA THR A 308 5.97 0.25 21.94
C THR A 308 6.24 1.45 22.84
N ILE A 309 7.52 1.65 23.15
CA ILE A 309 8.03 2.79 23.91
C ILE A 309 8.78 3.70 22.94
N LEU A 310 8.34 4.96 22.85
CA LEU A 310 9.05 6.01 22.13
C LEU A 310 9.91 6.83 23.11
N ILE A 311 11.22 6.69 23.00
CA ILE A 311 12.21 7.48 23.73
C ILE A 311 12.37 8.82 23.01
N LEU A 312 12.19 9.91 23.74
CA LEU A 312 12.30 11.28 23.24
C LEU A 312 13.78 11.73 23.20
N ASP A 313 14.02 12.96 22.77
CA ASP A 313 15.38 13.48 22.62
C ASP A 313 16.16 13.46 23.95
N PRO A 314 17.45 13.07 23.93
CA PRO A 314 18.24 12.97 25.15
C PRO A 314 18.48 14.35 25.78
N PRO A 315 18.70 14.43 27.11
CA PRO A 315 18.87 15.70 27.82
C PRO A 315 19.98 16.59 27.24
N GLY A 316 21.05 15.98 26.71
CA GLY A 316 22.19 16.69 26.12
C GLY A 316 22.01 17.20 24.68
N LYS A 317 20.89 16.90 23.99
CA LYS A 317 20.64 17.41 22.62
C LYS A 317 20.42 18.93 22.68
N LYS A 318 20.94 19.71 21.72
CA LYS A 318 20.78 21.19 21.70
C LYS A 318 19.31 21.64 21.57
N ALA A 319 19.04 22.94 21.79
CA ALA A 319 17.70 23.54 21.77
C ALA A 319 16.92 23.25 20.47
N GLY A 320 15.59 23.11 20.58
CA GLY A 320 14.68 22.77 19.47
C GLY A 320 14.33 21.29 19.31
N GLY A 321 14.83 20.42 20.20
CA GLY A 321 14.47 18.99 20.22
C GLY A 321 13.13 18.71 20.90
N ILE A 322 12.53 17.56 20.58
CA ILE A 322 11.32 17.05 21.24
C ILE A 322 11.77 16.28 22.48
N ARG A 323 11.76 16.91 23.66
CA ARG A 323 12.28 16.31 24.91
C ARG A 323 11.16 15.80 25.81
N THR A 324 9.99 16.39 25.71
CA THR A 324 8.81 16.06 26.51
C THR A 324 7.63 15.69 25.61
N TRP A 325 6.63 15.04 26.20
CA TRP A 325 5.35 14.81 25.52
C TRP A 325 4.69 16.12 25.09
N ALA A 326 4.70 17.15 25.96
CA ALA A 326 4.16 18.45 25.63
C ALA A 326 4.80 19.06 24.37
N ASP A 327 6.12 18.89 24.18
CA ASP A 327 6.80 19.33 22.95
C ASP A 327 6.24 18.62 21.71
N LEU A 328 6.10 17.28 21.78
CA LEU A 328 5.62 16.46 20.68
C LEU A 328 4.16 16.77 20.34
N ALA A 329 3.30 16.80 21.36
CA ALA A 329 1.88 17.09 21.21
C ALA A 329 1.66 18.48 20.60
N ALA A 330 2.39 19.49 21.08
CA ALA A 330 2.31 20.83 20.52
C ALA A 330 2.80 20.90 19.07
N ALA A 331 3.83 20.14 18.71
CA ALA A 331 4.32 20.07 17.33
C ALA A 331 3.30 19.37 16.39
N LEU A 332 2.68 18.28 16.85
CA LEU A 332 1.62 17.59 16.11
C LEU A 332 0.36 18.46 15.95
N LEU A 333 -0.02 19.21 16.99
CA LEU A 333 -1.15 20.14 16.95
C LEU A 333 -0.89 21.35 16.02
N ARG A 334 0.36 21.82 15.92
CA ARG A 334 0.73 22.89 14.97
C ARG A 334 0.87 22.41 13.53
N SER A 335 0.96 21.10 13.31
CA SER A 335 1.03 20.54 11.96
C SER A 335 -0.28 20.81 11.20
N LYS A 336 -0.25 20.62 9.87
CA LYS A 336 -1.45 20.78 9.01
C LYS A 336 -2.63 19.87 9.37
N PHE A 337 -2.41 18.87 10.23
CA PHE A 337 -3.45 17.95 10.69
C PHE A 337 -4.17 18.44 11.94
N GLN A 338 -3.60 19.41 12.68
CA GLN A 338 -4.13 19.85 13.97
C GLN A 338 -4.39 18.68 14.93
N PHE A 339 -3.47 17.72 14.94
CA PHE A 339 -3.69 16.42 15.57
C PHE A 339 -3.62 16.49 17.10
N HIS A 340 -4.69 16.08 17.77
CA HIS A 340 -4.79 16.04 19.23
C HIS A 340 -4.17 14.76 19.81
N ALA A 341 -2.83 14.73 19.80
CA ALA A 341 -2.05 13.57 20.22
C ALA A 341 -2.36 13.07 21.65
N ASP A 342 -2.83 13.95 22.55
CA ASP A 342 -3.18 13.61 23.95
C ASP A 342 -4.20 12.48 24.05
N ARG A 343 -5.07 12.32 23.05
CA ARG A 343 -6.06 11.24 23.00
C ARG A 343 -5.43 9.86 22.91
N TYR A 344 -4.22 9.78 22.34
CA TYR A 344 -3.44 8.57 22.13
C TYR A 344 -2.42 8.30 23.23
N LEU A 345 -2.20 9.23 24.17
CA LEU A 345 -1.30 9.00 25.30
C LEU A 345 -1.89 7.95 26.24
N LEU A 346 -1.06 7.00 26.67
CA LEU A 346 -1.47 6.03 27.68
C LEU A 346 -1.68 6.74 29.05
N PRO A 347 -2.84 6.59 29.72
CA PRO A 347 -3.27 7.49 30.79
C PRO A 347 -2.52 7.36 32.12
N ALA A 348 -1.84 6.24 32.39
CA ALA A 348 -1.04 6.08 33.61
C ALA A 348 0.07 5.02 33.42
N PRO A 349 1.27 5.22 34.01
CA PRO A 349 1.71 6.43 34.70
C PRO A 349 2.02 7.59 33.74
N VAL A 350 1.77 8.83 34.16
CA VAL A 350 2.11 10.06 33.44
C VAL A 350 2.92 10.96 34.36
N LEU A 351 4.14 11.30 33.95
CA LEU A 351 5.01 12.23 34.66
C LEU A 351 4.63 13.66 34.29
N LYS A 352 4.49 14.51 35.32
CA LYS A 352 4.18 15.93 35.16
C LYS A 352 5.21 16.80 35.87
N ALA A 353 5.50 17.95 35.28
CA ALA A 353 6.23 19.01 35.94
C ALA A 353 5.36 19.72 37.00
N PRO A 354 5.94 20.56 37.88
CA PRO A 354 5.19 21.27 38.91
C PRO A 354 4.08 22.19 38.38
N ASP A 355 4.20 22.68 37.14
CA ASP A 355 3.22 23.50 36.44
C ASP A 355 2.09 22.67 35.77
N GLY A 356 2.13 21.34 35.89
CA GLY A 356 1.19 20.41 35.28
C GLY A 356 1.55 19.95 33.87
N THR A 357 2.64 20.47 33.27
CA THR A 357 3.09 20.09 31.94
C THR A 357 3.43 18.59 31.90
N ILE A 358 2.88 17.87 30.91
CA ILE A 358 3.13 16.43 30.75
C ILE A 358 4.51 16.21 30.13
N LEU A 359 5.37 15.52 30.88
CA LEU A 359 6.75 15.23 30.50
C LEU A 359 6.85 13.95 29.67
N GLY A 360 6.09 12.92 30.06
CA GLY A 360 6.03 11.63 29.37
C GLY A 360 5.31 10.59 30.22
N THR A 361 5.36 9.32 29.82
CA THR A 361 4.83 8.19 30.63
C THR A 361 5.88 7.59 31.57
N GLY A 362 7.11 8.06 31.49
CA GLY A 362 8.22 7.63 32.32
C GLY A 362 9.53 8.27 31.90
N GLN A 363 10.60 7.92 32.61
CA GLN A 363 11.95 8.41 32.37
C GLN A 363 12.91 7.23 32.28
N VAL A 364 13.89 7.31 31.38
CA VAL A 364 14.92 6.28 31.21
C VAL A 364 15.86 6.33 32.41
N ASP A 365 15.93 5.23 33.15
CA ASP A 365 16.84 5.01 34.29
C ASP A 365 17.95 4.01 33.95
N ALA A 366 18.91 3.83 34.86
CA ALA A 366 20.03 2.92 34.66
C ALA A 366 19.56 1.46 34.46
N ALA A 367 18.50 1.04 35.16
CA ALA A 367 17.94 -0.30 35.05
C ALA A 367 17.31 -0.55 33.66
N MET A 368 16.67 0.45 33.07
CA MET A 368 16.13 0.40 31.71
C MET A 368 17.24 0.42 30.66
N ILE A 369 18.29 1.23 30.87
CA ILE A 369 19.49 1.21 30.01
C ILE A 369 20.06 -0.21 29.93
N GLU A 370 20.25 -0.87 31.08
CA GLU A 370 20.76 -2.24 31.16
C GLU A 370 19.79 -3.25 30.53
N ARG A 371 18.54 -3.28 31.00
CA ARG A 371 17.52 -4.26 30.57
C ARG A 371 17.22 -4.18 29.07
N GLU A 372 17.12 -2.99 28.52
CA GLU A 372 16.74 -2.78 27.12
C GLU A 372 17.96 -2.53 26.21
N SER A 373 19.19 -2.52 26.77
CA SER A 373 20.46 -2.26 26.08
C SER A 373 20.47 -0.92 25.33
N LEU A 374 20.04 0.16 26.01
CA LEU A 374 19.95 1.48 25.42
C LEU A 374 21.32 2.20 25.45
N ASP A 375 21.51 3.17 24.55
CA ASP A 375 22.67 4.06 24.59
C ASP A 375 22.62 4.93 25.88
N PRO A 376 23.68 4.96 26.72
CA PRO A 376 23.72 5.71 27.97
C PRO A 376 23.40 7.21 27.84
N LYS A 377 23.55 7.80 26.65
CA LYS A 377 23.18 9.20 26.42
C LYS A 377 21.69 9.48 26.65
N TYR A 378 20.85 8.45 26.62
CA TYR A 378 19.41 8.56 26.90
C TYR A 378 19.09 8.46 28.39
N LEU A 379 20.07 8.27 29.28
CA LEU A 379 19.82 8.33 30.73
C LEU A 379 19.15 9.67 31.09
N GLY A 380 18.00 9.62 31.76
CA GLY A 380 17.19 10.77 32.09
C GLY A 380 16.29 11.30 30.97
N ALA A 381 16.32 10.72 29.76
CA ALA A 381 15.36 11.06 28.70
C ALA A 381 13.94 10.62 29.08
N TYR A 382 12.93 11.40 28.71
CA TYR A 382 11.54 10.97 28.86
C TYR A 382 11.17 9.99 27.76
N PHE A 383 10.25 9.07 28.07
CA PHE A 383 9.64 8.20 27.08
C PHE A 383 8.13 8.25 27.17
N VAL A 384 7.47 7.94 26.06
CA VAL A 384 6.02 7.90 25.94
C VAL A 384 5.54 6.53 25.47
N LYS A 385 4.39 6.13 26.00
CA LYS A 385 3.63 4.95 25.62
C LYS A 385 2.28 5.42 25.08
N PHE A 386 1.79 4.73 24.07
CA PHE A 386 0.54 5.06 23.41
C PHE A 386 -0.55 4.04 23.77
N LYS A 387 -1.81 4.44 23.65
CA LYS A 387 -2.96 3.53 23.61
C LYS A 387 -2.85 2.64 22.37
N GLU A 388 -2.48 3.23 21.25
CA GLU A 388 -2.15 2.51 20.04
C GLU A 388 -1.31 3.34 19.08
N ALA A 389 -0.68 2.65 18.12
CA ALA A 389 -0.06 3.24 16.94
C ALA A 389 0.10 2.19 15.85
N GLN A 390 0.30 2.64 14.63
CA GLN A 390 0.80 1.81 13.54
C GLN A 390 2.29 2.07 13.33
N LEU A 391 3.07 1.00 13.27
CA LEU A 391 4.47 1.01 12.93
C LEU A 391 4.67 0.59 11.47
N SER A 392 5.28 1.45 10.66
CA SER A 392 5.73 1.12 9.30
C SER A 392 7.23 1.00 9.26
N PHE A 393 7.75 -0.17 8.90
CA PHE A 393 9.19 -0.41 8.83
C PHE A 393 9.78 0.05 7.48
N TYR A 394 10.88 0.80 7.52
CA TYR A 394 11.64 1.13 6.32
C TYR A 394 12.73 0.08 6.10
N ASN A 395 12.39 -0.93 5.30
CA ASN A 395 13.23 -2.10 5.13
C ASN A 395 14.61 -1.77 4.52
N PRO A 396 15.73 -1.93 5.25
CA PRO A 396 17.06 -1.63 4.73
C PRO A 396 17.51 -2.60 3.62
N ALA A 397 16.86 -3.77 3.52
CA ALA A 397 17.07 -4.73 2.44
C ALA A 397 16.35 -4.34 1.15
N LEU A 398 15.59 -3.24 1.16
CA LEU A 398 14.91 -2.71 -0.02
C LEU A 398 15.47 -1.31 -0.35
N ARG A 399 16.03 -1.16 -1.55
CA ARG A 399 16.29 0.16 -2.15
C ARG A 399 15.01 0.62 -2.82
N ARG A 400 14.17 1.31 -2.05
CA ARG A 400 12.90 1.87 -2.49
C ARG A 400 13.12 3.01 -3.49
N LEU A 401 12.32 3.03 -4.54
CA LEU A 401 12.28 4.05 -5.58
C LEU A 401 10.89 4.73 -5.62
N GLY A 402 10.60 5.46 -6.70
CA GLY A 402 9.35 6.17 -6.93
C GLY A 402 8.16 5.25 -7.23
N GLY A 403 7.11 5.87 -7.77
CA GLY A 403 5.87 5.19 -8.12
C GLY A 403 6.04 4.12 -9.20
N ALA A 404 5.27 3.04 -9.12
CA ALA A 404 5.16 2.08 -10.22
C ALA A 404 4.15 2.59 -11.25
N ALA A 405 4.49 2.46 -12.54
CA ALA A 405 3.62 2.86 -13.63
C ALA A 405 2.34 1.99 -13.68
N LEU A 406 1.18 2.59 -13.40
CA LEU A 406 -0.14 1.94 -13.57
C LEU A 406 -0.91 2.45 -14.80
N GLY A 407 -0.42 3.51 -15.46
CA GLY A 407 -1.05 4.12 -16.63
C GLY A 407 -0.31 3.94 -17.96
N ASN A 408 0.98 3.64 -17.92
CA ASN A 408 1.89 3.66 -19.07
C ASN A 408 2.95 2.54 -18.96
N VAL A 409 3.96 2.56 -19.84
CA VAL A 409 5.11 1.63 -19.81
C VAL A 409 4.70 0.15 -19.63
N GLY A 410 3.81 -0.30 -20.52
CA GLY A 410 3.30 -1.68 -20.54
C GLY A 410 2.21 -2.01 -19.50
N ALA A 411 1.83 -1.09 -18.60
CA ALA A 411 0.82 -1.37 -17.56
C ALA A 411 -0.55 -1.79 -18.12
N VAL A 412 -0.97 -1.22 -19.26
CA VAL A 412 -2.24 -1.57 -19.92
C VAL A 412 -2.24 -2.97 -20.56
N GLU A 413 -1.07 -3.59 -20.68
CA GLU A 413 -0.88 -4.96 -21.15
C GLU A 413 -0.53 -5.92 -20.00
N ASP A 414 -0.32 -5.42 -18.79
CA ASP A 414 0.04 -6.20 -17.62
C ASP A 414 -1.22 -6.65 -16.87
N ARG A 415 -1.44 -7.98 -16.83
CA ARG A 415 -2.54 -8.61 -16.10
C ARG A 415 -2.58 -8.22 -14.62
N VAL A 416 -1.43 -8.07 -13.96
CA VAL A 416 -1.40 -7.74 -12.53
C VAL A 416 -1.88 -6.31 -12.31
N ALA A 417 -1.37 -5.36 -13.08
CA ALA A 417 -1.83 -3.97 -13.04
C ALA A 417 -3.33 -3.84 -13.39
N ARG A 418 -3.81 -4.52 -14.44
CA ARG A 418 -5.23 -4.53 -14.85
C ARG A 418 -6.14 -5.16 -13.80
N GLY A 419 -5.78 -6.35 -13.33
CA GLY A 419 -6.54 -7.13 -12.34
C GLY A 419 -6.55 -6.50 -10.95
N SER A 420 -5.57 -5.65 -10.62
CA SER A 420 -5.52 -4.92 -9.34
C SER A 420 -6.77 -4.07 -9.06
N LEU A 421 -7.53 -3.73 -10.10
CA LEU A 421 -8.87 -3.15 -9.99
C LEU A 421 -9.76 -3.94 -9.02
N VAL A 422 -9.86 -5.25 -9.20
CA VAL A 422 -10.78 -6.10 -8.41
C VAL A 422 -10.34 -6.19 -6.97
N PHE A 423 -9.03 -6.31 -6.71
CA PHE A 423 -8.50 -6.30 -5.34
C PHE A 423 -8.83 -5.00 -4.62
N ASN A 424 -8.52 -3.86 -5.25
CA ASN A 424 -8.78 -2.56 -4.64
C ASN A 424 -10.28 -2.31 -4.46
N ALA A 425 -11.10 -2.65 -5.45
CA ALA A 425 -12.55 -2.63 -5.37
C ALA A 425 -13.05 -3.47 -4.18
N TRP A 426 -12.56 -4.70 -4.01
CA TRP A 426 -12.98 -5.61 -2.94
C TRP A 426 -12.71 -5.06 -1.53
N ILE A 427 -11.58 -4.37 -1.32
CA ILE A 427 -11.24 -3.76 -0.01
C ILE A 427 -11.69 -2.29 0.11
N LYS A 428 -12.32 -1.74 -0.94
CA LYS A 428 -12.69 -0.33 -1.07
C LYS A 428 -11.51 0.64 -0.86
N ASN A 429 -10.34 0.32 -1.43
CA ASN A 429 -9.18 1.23 -1.43
C ASN A 429 -9.39 2.42 -2.36
N LYS A 430 -9.63 3.61 -1.80
CA LYS A 430 -9.95 4.82 -2.58
C LYS A 430 -8.73 5.60 -3.07
N ASP A 431 -7.52 5.29 -2.59
CA ASP A 431 -6.32 6.08 -2.89
C ASP A 431 -5.29 5.30 -3.73
N MET A 432 -5.73 4.63 -4.80
CA MET A 432 -4.78 3.97 -5.71
C MET A 432 -4.26 4.93 -6.78
N LYS A 433 -2.99 5.30 -6.68
CA LYS A 433 -2.23 6.13 -7.63
C LYS A 433 -0.84 5.53 -7.83
N ASP A 434 -0.11 5.98 -8.85
CA ASP A 434 1.25 5.51 -9.10
C ASP A 434 2.14 5.64 -7.86
N ASP A 435 2.03 6.71 -7.06
CA ASP A 435 2.81 6.87 -5.82
C ASP A 435 2.48 5.87 -4.71
N ASN A 436 1.30 5.26 -4.75
CA ASN A 436 0.90 4.25 -3.77
C ASN A 436 1.22 2.83 -4.27
N SER A 437 1.68 2.68 -5.51
CA SER A 437 2.42 1.51 -5.97
C SER A 437 3.92 1.85 -6.02
N ARG A 438 4.81 0.97 -5.61
CA ARG A 438 6.24 1.29 -5.52
C ARG A 438 7.06 0.31 -6.32
N VAL A 439 8.19 0.78 -6.80
CA VAL A 439 9.26 -0.07 -7.31
C VAL A 439 10.41 -0.04 -6.31
N GLY A 440 11.13 -1.15 -6.20
CA GLY A 440 12.39 -1.17 -5.48
C GLY A 440 13.29 -2.29 -5.95
N LEU A 441 14.54 -2.25 -5.48
CA LEU A 441 15.51 -3.32 -5.65
C LEU A 441 15.72 -3.98 -4.29
N LEU A 442 15.37 -5.25 -4.20
CA LEU A 442 15.50 -6.06 -2.99
C LEU A 442 16.89 -6.73 -2.99
N PHE A 443 17.52 -6.77 -1.83
CA PHE A 443 18.81 -7.40 -1.64
C PHE A 443 18.75 -8.88 -2.02
N ASN A 444 19.74 -9.33 -2.76
CA ASN A 444 19.92 -10.69 -3.19
C ASN A 444 21.18 -11.26 -2.51
N PRO A 445 21.02 -12.15 -1.52
CA PRO A 445 22.15 -12.75 -0.82
C PRO A 445 23.08 -13.56 -1.72
N ASP A 446 22.56 -14.08 -2.84
CA ASP A 446 23.34 -14.95 -3.75
C ASP A 446 24.33 -14.13 -4.58
N THR A 447 23.96 -12.89 -4.94
CA THR A 447 24.84 -11.96 -5.68
C THR A 447 25.51 -10.92 -4.78
N GLY A 448 25.07 -10.80 -3.52
CA GLY A 448 25.52 -9.76 -2.60
C GLY A 448 25.10 -8.34 -3.03
N SER A 449 24.11 -8.21 -3.91
CA SER A 449 23.73 -6.93 -4.52
C SER A 449 22.22 -6.66 -4.44
N PHE A 450 21.80 -5.42 -4.69
CA PHE A 450 20.39 -5.05 -4.80
C PHE A 450 19.96 -5.14 -6.26
N ASP A 451 19.61 -6.33 -6.73
CA ASP A 451 19.30 -6.60 -8.14
C ASP A 451 17.91 -7.22 -8.38
N ARG A 452 17.23 -7.66 -7.33
CA ARG A 452 15.89 -8.26 -7.45
C ARG A 452 14.83 -7.17 -7.52
N CYS A 453 14.41 -6.82 -8.73
CA CYS A 453 13.36 -5.82 -8.95
C CYS A 453 12.01 -6.32 -8.43
N VAL A 454 11.38 -5.52 -7.59
CA VAL A 454 10.05 -5.76 -7.04
C VAL A 454 9.16 -4.56 -7.30
N GLU A 455 7.89 -4.83 -7.53
CA GLU A 455 6.81 -3.85 -7.57
C GLU A 455 5.80 -4.20 -6.49
N PHE A 456 5.14 -3.23 -5.87
CA PHE A 456 4.19 -3.55 -4.80
C PHE A 456 3.21 -2.42 -4.51
N GLN A 457 2.02 -2.77 -4.04
CA GLN A 457 1.11 -1.80 -3.44
C GLN A 457 1.57 -1.47 -2.01
N SER A 458 1.51 -0.19 -1.68
CA SER A 458 1.89 0.40 -0.39
C SER A 458 0.79 1.36 0.07
N ASP A 459 0.76 1.65 1.38
CA ASP A 459 -0.21 2.59 1.98
C ASP A 459 -1.67 2.16 1.72
N LEU A 460 -1.97 0.89 2.06
CA LEU A 460 -3.30 0.30 1.86
C LEU A 460 -4.32 0.74 2.92
N GLY A 461 -3.91 1.54 3.90
CA GLY A 461 -4.75 2.06 4.98
C GLY A 461 -5.95 2.88 4.52
N CYS A 462 -5.97 3.40 3.29
CA CYS A 462 -7.08 4.18 2.73
C CYS A 462 -8.27 3.33 2.26
N SER A 463 -8.69 2.36 3.09
CA SER A 463 -9.59 1.26 2.74
C SER A 463 -10.60 0.96 3.85
N LEU A 464 -11.55 0.05 3.59
CA LEU A 464 -12.52 -0.46 4.56
C LEU A 464 -13.34 0.63 5.30
N GLY A 465 -13.70 1.70 4.59
CA GLY A 465 -14.40 2.84 5.20
C GLY A 465 -15.24 3.65 4.21
N SER A 466 -15.53 4.91 4.57
CA SER A 466 -16.25 5.85 3.72
C SER A 466 -15.32 6.59 2.76
N LEU A 467 -15.82 7.61 2.05
CA LEU A 467 -14.96 8.54 1.31
C LEU A 467 -14.10 9.39 2.26
N ARG A 468 -14.58 9.70 3.47
CA ARG A 468 -13.92 10.64 4.42
C ARG A 468 -13.01 9.96 5.44
N SER A 469 -13.32 8.73 5.78
CA SER A 469 -12.65 7.93 6.82
C SER A 469 -12.11 6.63 6.24
N SER A 470 -11.04 6.13 6.83
CA SER A 470 -10.55 4.77 6.67
C SER A 470 -11.04 3.91 7.84
N GLY A 471 -11.16 2.61 7.66
CA GLY A 471 -11.49 1.68 8.76
C GLY A 471 -12.89 1.84 9.38
N GLU A 472 -13.72 2.78 8.92
CA GLU A 472 -15.09 2.95 9.36
C GLU A 472 -15.98 1.82 8.81
N LEU A 473 -15.94 0.68 9.50
CA LEU A 473 -16.66 -0.51 9.03
C LEU A 473 -18.14 -0.23 8.89
N ASN A 474 -18.79 0.59 9.72
CA ASN A 474 -20.21 0.94 9.53
C ASN A 474 -20.52 1.56 8.16
N ALA A 475 -19.57 2.28 7.55
CA ALA A 475 -19.68 2.87 6.21
C ALA A 475 -19.06 2.01 5.08
N PHE A 476 -18.47 0.85 5.40
CA PHE A 476 -17.95 -0.10 4.43
C PHE A 476 -19.07 -1.02 3.92
N GLU A 477 -19.58 -0.78 2.71
CA GLU A 477 -20.76 -1.49 2.22
C GLU A 477 -20.54 -3.01 2.15
N LYS A 478 -21.58 -3.76 2.55
CA LYS A 478 -21.58 -5.22 2.55
C LYS A 478 -21.50 -5.75 1.12
N SER A 479 -22.29 -5.17 0.22
CA SER A 479 -22.31 -5.49 -1.21
C SER A 479 -21.49 -4.45 -1.98
N PHE A 480 -20.82 -4.89 -3.06
CA PHE A 480 -20.10 -3.97 -3.94
C PHE A 480 -20.18 -4.28 -5.43
N VAL A 481 -20.84 -5.36 -5.83
CA VAL A 481 -21.03 -5.71 -7.23
C VAL A 481 -22.38 -5.21 -7.70
N VAL A 482 -22.42 -4.57 -8.87
CA VAL A 482 -23.65 -4.13 -9.54
C VAL A 482 -23.68 -4.68 -10.96
N TYR A 483 -24.72 -5.43 -11.28
CA TYR A 483 -24.92 -6.00 -12.61
C TYR A 483 -25.63 -5.02 -13.53
N HIS A 484 -25.08 -4.88 -14.73
CA HIS A 484 -25.77 -4.29 -15.87
C HIS A 484 -25.78 -5.29 -17.02
N THR A 485 -26.66 -5.06 -17.99
CA THR A 485 -26.82 -5.94 -19.16
C THR A 485 -25.50 -6.27 -19.86
N THR A 486 -24.56 -5.32 -19.90
CA THR A 486 -23.30 -5.43 -20.64
C THR A 486 -22.06 -5.28 -19.78
N SER A 487 -22.19 -5.08 -18.47
CA SER A 487 -21.04 -4.87 -17.58
C SER A 487 -21.25 -5.37 -16.16
N ILE A 488 -20.14 -5.75 -15.53
CA ILE A 488 -20.04 -5.96 -14.09
C ILE A 488 -19.39 -4.70 -13.54
N ASN A 489 -20.07 -4.03 -12.64
CA ASN A 489 -19.60 -2.78 -12.05
C ASN A 489 -19.25 -2.97 -10.58
N PHE A 490 -18.26 -2.23 -10.11
CA PHE A 490 -17.91 -2.18 -8.69
C PHE A 490 -18.28 -0.84 -8.06
N THR A 491 -18.96 -0.87 -6.91
CA THR A 491 -19.28 0.35 -6.16
C THR A 491 -18.05 0.83 -5.41
N MET A 492 -17.35 1.80 -6.00
CA MET A 492 -16.21 2.45 -5.40
C MET A 492 -16.18 3.93 -5.79
N ARG A 493 -15.54 4.76 -4.97
CA ARG A 493 -15.22 6.15 -5.30
C ARG A 493 -13.71 6.34 -5.25
N PRO A 494 -12.97 5.86 -6.26
CA PRO A 494 -11.53 6.03 -6.27
C PRO A 494 -11.20 7.51 -6.54
N LEU A 495 -10.18 8.02 -5.86
CA LEU A 495 -9.67 9.36 -6.11
C LEU A 495 -8.99 9.45 -7.49
N TYR A 496 -8.45 8.33 -7.97
CA TYR A 496 -7.73 8.20 -9.24
C TYR A 496 -8.06 6.87 -9.93
N ILE A 497 -8.09 6.86 -11.27
CA ILE A 497 -8.42 5.64 -12.05
C ILE A 497 -7.28 5.36 -13.03
N PRO A 498 -6.33 4.46 -12.67
CA PRO A 498 -5.26 4.06 -13.56
C PRO A 498 -5.76 3.60 -14.94
N LYS A 499 -5.00 3.88 -16.02
CA LYS A 499 -5.36 3.40 -17.36
C LYS A 499 -5.36 1.88 -17.45
N ALA A 500 -4.52 1.18 -16.67
CA ALA A 500 -4.57 -0.27 -16.58
C ALA A 500 -5.93 -0.78 -16.08
N TRP A 501 -6.59 -0.08 -15.17
CA TRP A 501 -7.94 -0.45 -14.71
C TRP A 501 -8.98 -0.26 -15.82
N GLN A 502 -8.84 0.78 -16.63
CA GLN A 502 -9.71 1.02 -17.81
C GLN A 502 -9.50 -0.04 -18.90
N ALA A 503 -8.30 -0.63 -18.97
CA ALA A 503 -7.97 -1.72 -19.87
C ALA A 503 -8.35 -3.11 -19.31
N CYS A 504 -8.90 -3.20 -18.09
CA CYS A 504 -9.23 -4.46 -17.45
C CYS A 504 -10.32 -5.21 -18.22
N THR A 505 -10.00 -6.42 -18.71
CA THR A 505 -10.99 -7.30 -19.35
C THR A 505 -11.69 -8.15 -18.31
N TRP A 506 -12.76 -8.82 -18.73
CA TRP A 506 -13.41 -9.85 -17.92
C TRP A 506 -12.43 -10.94 -17.47
N ALA A 507 -11.50 -11.36 -18.35
CA ALA A 507 -10.55 -12.41 -18.01
C ALA A 507 -9.53 -11.98 -16.94
N ASP A 508 -9.08 -10.73 -16.96
CA ASP A 508 -8.19 -10.19 -15.92
C ASP A 508 -8.92 -10.02 -14.58
N ALA A 509 -10.15 -9.50 -14.63
CA ALA A 509 -10.97 -9.32 -13.45
C ALA A 509 -11.31 -10.67 -12.79
N ARG A 510 -11.72 -11.64 -13.61
CA ARG A 510 -11.96 -13.02 -13.17
C ARG A 510 -10.71 -13.68 -12.59
N TRP A 511 -9.54 -13.47 -13.20
CA TRP A 511 -8.29 -14.00 -12.67
C TRP A 511 -8.01 -13.49 -11.25
N MET A 512 -8.17 -12.19 -10.99
CA MET A 512 -8.00 -11.65 -9.63
C MET A 512 -9.13 -12.11 -8.70
N ALA A 513 -10.38 -12.16 -9.18
CA ALA A 513 -11.52 -12.69 -8.43
C ALA A 513 -11.28 -14.15 -7.99
N LEU A 514 -10.70 -14.98 -8.86
CA LEU A 514 -10.32 -16.36 -8.54
C LEU A 514 -9.26 -16.42 -7.45
N ARG A 515 -8.29 -15.50 -7.44
CA ARG A 515 -7.30 -15.41 -6.35
C ARG A 515 -7.96 -15.03 -5.02
N ILE A 516 -8.80 -14.00 -5.02
CA ILE A 516 -9.56 -13.58 -3.82
C ILE A 516 -10.45 -14.72 -3.33
N ALA A 517 -11.12 -15.42 -4.23
CA ALA A 517 -12.02 -16.50 -3.87
C ALA A 517 -11.29 -17.77 -3.39
N ARG A 518 -9.99 -17.92 -3.62
CA ARG A 518 -9.19 -19.01 -3.03
C ARG A 518 -8.83 -18.76 -1.57
N LEU A 519 -8.92 -17.53 -1.09
CA LEU A 519 -8.77 -17.25 0.35
C LEU A 519 -9.91 -17.91 1.12
N ARG A 520 -9.54 -18.56 2.21
CA ARG A 520 -10.46 -19.18 3.17
C ARG A 520 -10.82 -18.18 4.25
N ARG A 521 -11.89 -18.46 5.00
CA ARG A 521 -12.24 -17.72 6.21
C ARG A 521 -11.05 -17.57 7.18
N ALA A 522 -10.33 -18.67 7.43
CA ALA A 522 -9.16 -18.67 8.31
C ALA A 522 -8.03 -17.75 7.83
N ASP A 523 -7.87 -17.57 6.52
CA ASP A 523 -6.85 -16.67 5.98
C ASP A 523 -7.22 -15.20 6.25
N LEU A 524 -8.50 -14.84 6.14
CA LEU A 524 -9.01 -13.52 6.52
C LEU A 524 -8.92 -13.30 8.03
N GLU A 525 -9.40 -14.25 8.83
CA GLU A 525 -9.35 -14.15 10.30
C GLU A 525 -7.92 -13.93 10.81
N ARG A 526 -6.94 -14.64 10.25
CA ARG A 526 -5.52 -14.43 10.56
C ARG A 526 -5.01 -13.05 10.10
N ALA A 527 -5.41 -12.58 8.91
CA ALA A 527 -4.99 -11.26 8.44
C ALA A 527 -5.48 -10.13 9.38
N PHE A 528 -6.67 -10.28 9.97
CA PHE A 528 -7.25 -9.32 10.91
C PHE A 528 -6.85 -9.54 12.38
N SER A 529 -6.40 -10.72 12.78
CA SER A 529 -6.11 -11.02 14.19
C SER A 529 -4.99 -10.16 14.79
N GLU A 530 -4.09 -9.63 13.95
CA GLU A 530 -2.96 -8.78 14.35
C GLU A 530 -3.15 -7.31 14.01
N CYS A 531 -4.33 -6.90 13.53
CA CYS A 531 -4.56 -5.51 13.13
C CYS A 531 -4.85 -4.57 14.30
N GLY A 532 -5.12 -5.11 15.49
CA GLY A 532 -5.39 -4.35 16.71
C GLY A 532 -6.86 -4.10 17.01
N TRP A 533 -7.77 -4.27 16.04
CA TRP A 533 -9.20 -4.19 16.31
C TRP A 533 -9.65 -5.24 17.34
N PRO A 534 -10.70 -4.98 18.14
CA PRO A 534 -11.26 -5.98 19.03
C PRO A 534 -11.97 -7.09 18.23
N PRO A 535 -12.11 -8.32 18.77
CA PRO A 535 -12.60 -9.47 18.02
C PRO A 535 -13.95 -9.29 17.32
N PHE A 536 -14.89 -8.52 17.90
CA PHE A 536 -16.19 -8.27 17.26
C PHE A 536 -16.07 -7.37 16.03
N VAL A 537 -15.14 -6.40 16.03
CA VAL A 537 -14.85 -5.52 14.87
C VAL A 537 -14.11 -6.30 13.79
N GLN A 538 -13.13 -7.13 14.17
CA GLN A 538 -12.47 -8.06 13.24
C GLN A 538 -13.51 -8.95 12.54
N LYS A 539 -14.46 -9.51 13.30
CA LYS A 539 -15.55 -10.32 12.74
C LYS A 539 -16.43 -9.54 11.76
N VAL A 540 -16.80 -8.29 12.07
CA VAL A 540 -17.54 -7.43 11.12
C VAL A 540 -16.78 -7.26 9.80
N ALA A 541 -15.47 -7.01 9.85
CA ALA A 541 -14.65 -6.89 8.64
C ALA A 541 -14.61 -8.20 7.83
N VAL A 542 -14.38 -9.33 8.51
CA VAL A 542 -14.30 -10.66 7.89
C VAL A 542 -15.63 -11.06 7.24
N GLU A 543 -16.77 -10.93 7.93
CA GLU A 543 -18.07 -11.29 7.37
C GLU A 543 -18.42 -10.46 6.13
N ARG A 544 -18.09 -9.16 6.15
CA ARG A 544 -18.31 -8.28 4.98
C ARG A 544 -17.39 -8.65 3.82
N LEU A 545 -16.10 -8.88 4.07
CA LEU A 545 -15.17 -9.28 3.01
C LEU A 545 -15.52 -10.66 2.43
N LEU A 546 -16.03 -11.60 3.24
CA LEU A 546 -16.55 -12.88 2.78
C LEU A 546 -17.81 -12.72 1.94
N HIS A 547 -18.73 -11.85 2.34
CA HIS A 547 -19.91 -11.54 1.52
C HIS A 547 -19.50 -10.99 0.16
N ARG A 548 -18.62 -9.97 0.14
CA ARG A 548 -18.06 -9.40 -1.10
C ARG A 548 -17.30 -10.44 -1.93
N ARG A 549 -16.54 -11.34 -1.29
CA ARG A 549 -15.89 -12.48 -1.97
C ARG A 549 -16.94 -13.36 -2.65
N ASN A 550 -18.05 -13.66 -1.98
CA ASN A 550 -19.11 -14.50 -2.56
C ASN A 550 -19.82 -13.80 -3.73
N GLU A 551 -19.98 -12.48 -3.71
CA GLU A 551 -20.48 -11.75 -4.87
C GLU A 551 -19.54 -11.90 -6.09
N LEU A 552 -18.22 -11.93 -5.87
CA LEU A 552 -17.27 -12.20 -6.95
C LEU A 552 -17.38 -13.63 -7.50
N VAL A 553 -17.71 -14.61 -6.66
CA VAL A 553 -17.94 -16.00 -7.10
C VAL A 553 -19.07 -16.05 -8.12
N GLU A 554 -20.20 -15.42 -7.80
CA GLU A 554 -21.35 -15.33 -8.69
C GLU A 554 -21.03 -14.50 -9.95
N ALA A 555 -20.46 -13.29 -9.76
CA ALA A 555 -20.26 -12.34 -10.85
C ALA A 555 -19.32 -12.86 -11.95
N PHE A 556 -18.30 -13.61 -11.57
CA PHE A 556 -17.30 -14.15 -12.48
C PHE A 556 -17.43 -15.64 -12.74
N ARG A 557 -18.54 -16.26 -12.29
CA ARG A 557 -18.83 -17.68 -12.53
C ARG A 557 -17.67 -18.57 -12.07
N LEU A 558 -17.25 -18.40 -10.83
CA LEU A 558 -16.09 -19.11 -10.29
C LEU A 558 -16.41 -20.57 -9.92
N GLU A 559 -17.69 -20.97 -9.92
CA GLU A 559 -18.15 -22.36 -9.81
C GLU A 559 -17.58 -23.25 -10.93
N GLU A 560 -17.30 -22.68 -12.10
CA GLU A 560 -16.63 -23.34 -13.22
C GLU A 560 -15.18 -23.78 -12.89
N ASP A 561 -14.60 -23.24 -11.81
CA ASP A 561 -13.31 -23.67 -11.23
C ASP A 561 -13.48 -24.40 -9.89
N GLY A 562 -14.69 -24.87 -9.58
CA GLY A 562 -15.02 -25.57 -8.34
C GLY A 562 -15.08 -24.67 -7.10
N ILE A 563 -15.06 -23.34 -7.27
CA ILE A 563 -15.15 -22.40 -6.15
C ILE A 563 -16.60 -22.25 -5.73
N LYS A 564 -16.86 -22.45 -4.43
CA LYS A 564 -18.18 -22.27 -3.83
C LYS A 564 -18.21 -21.03 -2.93
N PRO A 565 -19.40 -20.43 -2.73
CA PRO A 565 -19.61 -19.45 -1.67
C PRO A 565 -19.24 -20.04 -0.30
N ILE A 566 -18.63 -19.23 0.55
CA ILE A 566 -18.33 -19.59 1.95
C ILE A 566 -19.47 -19.08 2.83
N PRO A 567 -19.98 -19.86 3.80
CA PRO A 567 -20.96 -19.36 4.76
C PRO A 567 -20.47 -18.09 5.44
N CYS A 568 -21.28 -17.03 5.39
CA CYS A 568 -21.03 -15.76 6.05
C CYS A 568 -22.36 -15.13 6.46
N ASP A 569 -22.33 -14.34 7.53
CA ASP A 569 -23.48 -13.60 8.03
C ASP A 569 -23.03 -12.15 8.26
N PRO A 570 -23.14 -11.28 7.25
CA PRO A 570 -22.76 -9.88 7.40
C PRO A 570 -23.80 -9.07 8.20
N ASP A 571 -24.92 -9.68 8.63
CA ASP A 571 -26.01 -9.09 9.41
C ASP A 571 -26.09 -9.66 10.83
N PHE A 572 -25.04 -10.34 11.31
CA PHE A 572 -25.04 -10.97 12.63
C PHE A 572 -25.21 -9.97 13.79
N ASP A 573 -25.75 -10.49 14.90
CA ASP A 573 -25.71 -9.83 16.20
C ASP A 573 -24.57 -10.42 17.05
N PHE A 574 -23.89 -9.58 17.82
CA PHE A 574 -22.85 -10.00 18.78
C PHE A 574 -23.26 -9.54 20.16
N ALA A 575 -23.52 -10.48 21.07
CA ALA A 575 -23.86 -10.19 22.46
C ALA A 575 -22.69 -10.56 23.38
N VAL A 576 -22.44 -9.72 24.38
CA VAL A 576 -21.47 -9.97 25.44
C VAL A 576 -22.11 -9.73 26.80
N THR A 577 -21.55 -10.33 27.85
CA THR A 577 -21.92 -10.02 29.23
C THR A 577 -20.82 -9.15 29.84
N THR A 578 -21.15 -7.91 30.19
CA THR A 578 -20.24 -7.00 30.91
C THR A 578 -20.57 -7.01 32.40
N LYS A 579 -19.77 -6.31 33.20
CA LYS A 579 -20.04 -6.11 34.64
C LYS A 579 -21.41 -5.45 34.91
N GLN A 580 -21.95 -4.71 33.93
CA GLN A 580 -23.24 -4.02 34.07
C GLN A 580 -24.39 -4.72 33.32
N GLY A 581 -24.21 -5.98 32.91
CA GLY A 581 -25.23 -6.80 32.27
C GLY A 581 -24.95 -7.14 30.81
N ARG A 582 -25.99 -7.60 30.09
CA ARG A 582 -25.87 -7.96 28.68
C ARG A 582 -25.73 -6.71 27.82
N ASP A 583 -24.79 -6.73 26.89
CA ASP A 583 -24.50 -5.66 25.94
C ASP A 583 -24.45 -6.23 24.51
N PHE A 584 -24.63 -5.37 23.51
CA PHE A 584 -24.65 -5.76 22.09
C PHE A 584 -23.73 -4.85 21.26
N PRO A 585 -22.40 -5.09 21.27
CA PRO A 585 -21.44 -4.33 20.49
C PRO A 585 -21.72 -4.32 18.98
N VAL A 586 -22.39 -5.36 18.47
CA VAL A 586 -22.82 -5.45 17.07
C VAL A 586 -24.30 -5.83 17.01
N ARG A 587 -25.07 -5.09 16.20
CA ARG A 587 -26.44 -5.44 15.82
C ARG A 587 -26.61 -5.29 14.32
N ARG A 588 -27.22 -6.29 13.66
CA ARG A 588 -27.41 -6.30 12.20
C ARG A 588 -26.11 -6.04 11.43
N GLY A 589 -25.00 -6.56 11.95
CA GLY A 589 -23.65 -6.34 11.43
C GLY A 589 -23.11 -4.92 11.56
N GLN A 590 -23.75 -4.03 12.31
CA GLN A 590 -23.29 -2.67 12.59
C GLN A 590 -22.73 -2.57 14.01
N ILE A 591 -21.59 -1.90 14.15
CA ILE A 591 -20.98 -1.58 15.45
C ILE A 591 -21.83 -0.51 16.13
N GLN A 592 -22.27 -0.76 17.36
CA GLN A 592 -23.22 0.08 18.08
C GLN A 592 -22.51 1.12 18.94
N ALA A 593 -22.66 2.41 18.65
CA ALA A 593 -22.05 3.50 19.41
C ALA A 593 -22.60 3.64 20.85
N ASP A 594 -23.80 3.12 21.10
CA ASP A 594 -24.43 3.08 22.44
C ASP A 594 -24.04 1.84 23.25
N SER A 595 -23.28 0.90 22.67
CA SER A 595 -22.71 -0.23 23.42
C SER A 595 -21.70 0.27 24.44
N ARG A 596 -21.83 -0.20 25.68
CA ARG A 596 -20.93 0.16 26.78
C ARG A 596 -19.52 -0.33 26.53
N LEU A 597 -19.37 -1.55 26.00
CA LEU A 597 -18.06 -2.09 25.65
C LEU A 597 -17.40 -1.25 24.55
N VAL A 598 -18.16 -0.82 23.53
CA VAL A 598 -17.62 0.05 22.47
C VAL A 598 -17.13 1.37 23.05
N GLN A 599 -17.94 2.04 23.87
CA GLN A 599 -17.57 3.31 24.53
C GLN A 599 -16.34 3.16 25.44
N GLU A 600 -16.24 2.07 26.20
CA GLU A 600 -15.08 1.78 27.05
C GLU A 600 -13.81 1.60 26.21
N LEU A 601 -13.90 0.83 25.12
CA LEU A 601 -12.78 0.59 24.21
C LEU A 601 -12.34 1.87 23.49
N GLU A 602 -13.27 2.70 23.03
CA GLU A 602 -12.97 3.98 22.39
C GLU A 602 -12.30 4.97 23.37
N ALA A 603 -12.72 4.97 24.64
CA ALA A 603 -12.10 5.82 25.66
C ALA A 603 -10.67 5.37 26.02
N THR A 604 -10.40 4.05 25.98
CA THR A 604 -9.20 3.47 26.61
C THR A 604 -8.15 2.97 25.64
N VAL A 605 -8.53 2.44 24.47
CA VAL A 605 -7.64 1.76 23.52
C VAL A 605 -7.74 2.36 22.12
N HIS A 606 -8.94 2.65 21.63
CA HIS A 606 -9.24 3.03 20.24
C HIS A 606 -9.77 4.47 20.13
N PRO A 607 -8.95 5.48 20.44
CA PRO A 607 -9.39 6.88 20.48
C PRO A 607 -9.89 7.41 19.13
N GLU A 608 -9.51 6.79 18.01
CA GLU A 608 -10.01 7.08 16.67
C GLU A 608 -11.49 6.73 16.47
N GLY A 609 -12.07 5.88 17.34
CA GLY A 609 -13.44 5.41 17.24
C GLY A 609 -13.56 4.05 16.55
N LEU A 610 -14.55 3.25 16.96
CA LEU A 610 -14.91 1.96 16.38
C LEU A 610 -16.25 2.03 15.65
N ALA A 611 -17.24 2.71 16.22
CA ALA A 611 -18.57 2.86 15.61
C ALA A 611 -18.62 4.02 14.61
N GLU A 612 -18.06 5.17 14.99
CA GLU A 612 -17.92 6.38 14.19
C GLU A 612 -16.45 6.79 14.20
N VAL A 613 -15.74 6.50 13.10
CA VAL A 613 -14.30 6.77 13.03
C VAL A 613 -14.05 8.24 12.74
N ILE A 614 -13.25 8.86 13.59
CA ILE A 614 -12.84 10.26 13.46
C ILE A 614 -11.78 10.35 12.37
N SER A 615 -12.12 11.10 11.32
CA SER A 615 -11.21 11.33 10.20
C SER A 615 -9.98 12.11 10.68
N ARG A 616 -8.81 11.73 10.18
CA ARG A 616 -7.49 12.33 10.44
C ARG A 616 -7.37 13.86 10.35
N LYS A 617 -8.36 14.56 9.77
CA LYS A 617 -8.38 16.02 9.61
C LYS A 617 -9.10 16.73 10.78
N HIS A 618 -9.76 15.98 11.65
CA HIS A 618 -10.58 16.47 12.75
C HIS A 618 -10.28 15.74 14.06
N ASP A 619 -9.13 15.05 14.11
CA ASP A 619 -8.77 14.15 15.21
C ASP A 619 -7.94 14.81 16.31
#